data_AF-A0A397EF63-F1
#
_entry.id   AF-A0A397EF63-F1
#
_cell.length_a   1.000
_cell.length_b   1.000
_cell.length_c   1.000
_cell.angle_alpha   90.00
_cell.angle_beta   90.00
_cell.angle_gamma   90.00
#
_symmetry.space_group_name_H-M   'P 1'
#
loop_
_entity.id
_entity.type
_entity.pdbx_description
1 polymer ?
#
loop_
_entity_poly.entity_id
_entity_poly.type
_entity_poly.pdbx_seq_one_letter_code
_entity_poly.pdbx_strand_id
1 'polypeptide(L)'
;MSDATTNDKSVTDLKFNGRKVMFTAWKARIIAHLNSKSTEDHYKRVMDDKKPLNLAHSDWLQFKPIINDVDVAADMSPSSTAASLEAEKMKRFYYLRMQESLIRSLFGKVLPNEFLIQLPGTINNPDLNLSDVWARLEREYAQSSLDVSTTLYLEFITLPTKPFKCDSDLIKRMRSLQNQLNELYSKNIGVPLISEYQISQAVLAALPHEYFGSNVNQTTDGFKLSTIETLVKQVFSDKSSEAIANMSSKRPKREVHVNQAKVH
;
A
#
# COMPACT_ATOMS: atom_id res chain seq x y z
N MET A 1 -18.58 33.74 -19.68
CA MET A 1 -18.09 33.80 -18.29
C MET A 1 -18.83 32.72 -17.51
N SER A 2 -18.29 31.50 -17.52
CA SER A 2 -18.84 30.33 -16.82
C SER A 2 -17.67 29.37 -16.55
N ASP A 3 -17.68 28.65 -15.42
CA ASP A 3 -16.72 27.60 -14.98
C ASP A 3 -15.47 27.99 -14.18
N ALA A 4 -15.53 28.99 -13.29
CA ALA A 4 -14.54 29.12 -12.21
C ALA A 4 -14.90 28.33 -10.94
N THR A 5 -16.18 28.01 -10.70
CA THR A 5 -16.69 27.49 -9.42
C THR A 5 -16.76 25.96 -9.32
N THR A 6 -16.78 25.24 -10.43
CA THR A 6 -16.85 23.76 -10.49
C THR A 6 -15.50 23.09 -10.27
N ASN A 7 -14.40 23.76 -10.63
CA ASN A 7 -13.05 23.19 -10.58
C ASN A 7 -12.46 23.17 -9.15
N ASP A 8 -12.81 24.15 -8.31
CA ASP A 8 -12.19 24.33 -6.99
C ASP A 8 -12.61 23.27 -5.96
N LYS A 9 -13.86 22.77 -6.04
CA LYS A 9 -14.33 21.64 -5.21
C LYS A 9 -13.60 20.33 -5.52
N SER A 10 -13.25 20.10 -6.78
CA SER A 10 -12.55 18.88 -7.18
C SER A 10 -11.12 18.81 -6.64
N VAL A 11 -10.46 19.97 -6.49
CA VAL A 11 -9.09 20.07 -5.96
C VAL A 11 -9.07 19.96 -4.45
N THR A 12 -10.09 20.46 -3.75
CA THR A 12 -10.21 20.29 -2.29
C THR A 12 -10.31 18.82 -1.86
N ASP A 13 -10.95 17.98 -2.66
CA ASP A 13 -11.08 16.53 -2.41
C ASP A 13 -9.77 15.75 -2.63
N LEU A 14 -8.80 16.40 -3.30
CA LEU A 14 -7.47 15.87 -3.53
C LEU A 14 -6.48 16.26 -2.45
N LYS A 15 -6.88 16.95 -1.37
CA LYS A 15 -5.97 17.32 -0.30
C LYS A 15 -5.45 16.09 0.46
N PHE A 16 -4.13 15.99 0.59
CA PHE A 16 -3.51 14.96 1.41
C PHE A 16 -3.47 15.38 2.87
N ASN A 17 -3.81 14.45 3.76
CA ASN A 17 -3.83 14.68 5.21
C ASN A 17 -2.54 14.24 5.93
N GLY A 18 -1.50 13.83 5.18
CA GLY A 18 -0.22 13.38 5.74
C GLY A 18 -0.23 11.96 6.33
N ARG A 19 -1.39 11.28 6.41
CA ARG A 19 -1.45 9.92 6.98
C ARG A 19 -0.94 8.90 5.97
N LYS A 20 0.18 8.24 6.30
CA LYS A 20 0.82 7.21 5.45
C LYS A 20 -0.15 6.11 4.98
N VAL A 21 -1.04 5.65 5.87
CA VAL A 21 -2.07 4.64 5.54
C VAL A 21 -3.03 5.06 4.41
N MET A 22 -3.22 6.37 4.20
CA MET A 22 -4.07 6.91 3.14
C MET A 22 -3.27 7.27 1.88
N PHE A 23 -1.93 7.20 1.93
CA PHE A 23 -1.07 7.69 0.86
C PHE A 23 -1.31 6.96 -0.45
N THR A 24 -1.39 5.63 -0.46
CA THR A 24 -1.61 4.85 -1.68
C THR A 24 -2.91 5.22 -2.40
N ALA A 25 -4.01 5.32 -1.66
CA ALA A 25 -5.31 5.69 -2.21
C ALA A 25 -5.36 7.16 -2.66
N TRP A 26 -4.65 8.04 -1.96
CA TRP A 26 -4.51 9.44 -2.36
C TRP A 26 -3.64 9.59 -3.62
N LYS A 27 -2.48 8.92 -3.69
CA LYS A 27 -1.58 8.89 -4.83
C LYS A 27 -2.30 8.47 -6.10
N ALA A 28 -3.11 7.41 -6.04
CA ALA A 28 -3.91 6.95 -7.18
C ALA A 28 -4.88 8.03 -7.68
N ARG A 29 -5.49 8.83 -6.79
CA ARG A 29 -6.37 9.94 -7.15
C ARG A 29 -5.63 11.09 -7.82
N ILE A 30 -4.43 11.44 -7.37
CA ILE A 30 -3.58 12.45 -8.03
C ILE A 30 -3.21 12.02 -9.44
N ILE A 31 -2.74 10.77 -9.61
CA ILE A 31 -2.39 10.24 -10.93
C ILE A 31 -3.61 10.23 -11.85
N ALA A 32 -4.77 9.78 -11.36
CA ALA A 32 -6.01 9.80 -12.12
C ALA A 32 -6.43 11.22 -12.54
N HIS A 33 -6.27 12.22 -11.66
CA HIS A 33 -6.56 13.62 -11.97
C HIS A 33 -5.64 14.16 -13.08
N LEU A 34 -4.32 13.90 -13.01
CA LEU A 34 -3.37 14.31 -14.04
C LEU A 34 -3.64 13.61 -15.38
N ASN A 35 -4.00 12.33 -15.35
CA ASN A 35 -4.38 11.60 -16.55
C ASN A 35 -5.65 12.19 -17.17
N SER A 36 -6.66 12.54 -16.36
CA SER A 36 -7.86 13.22 -16.83
C SER A 36 -7.56 14.57 -17.49
N LYS A 37 -6.61 15.36 -16.95
CA LYS A 37 -6.16 16.60 -17.60
C LYS A 37 -5.48 16.36 -18.94
N SER A 38 -4.71 15.29 -19.05
CA SER A 38 -4.09 14.87 -20.31
C SER A 38 -5.15 14.48 -21.35
N THR A 39 -6.18 13.73 -20.94
CA THR A 39 -7.31 13.39 -21.80
C THR A 39 -8.08 14.62 -22.27
N GLU A 40 -8.30 15.60 -21.39
CA GLU A 40 -8.96 16.87 -21.72
C GLU A 40 -8.19 17.63 -22.82
N ASP A 41 -6.86 17.70 -22.70
CA ASP A 41 -6.01 18.37 -23.67
C ASP A 41 -5.91 17.60 -24.99
N HIS A 42 -5.88 16.26 -24.94
CA HIS A 42 -5.97 15.40 -26.13
C HIS A 42 -7.27 15.64 -26.88
N TYR A 43 -8.40 15.67 -26.17
CA TYR A 43 -9.70 15.92 -26.75
C TYR A 43 -9.75 17.28 -27.45
N LYS A 44 -9.26 18.35 -26.81
CA LYS A 44 -9.19 19.70 -27.42
C LYS A 44 -8.36 19.70 -28.71
N ARG A 45 -7.23 18.99 -28.75
CA ARG A 45 -6.41 18.91 -29.97
C ARG A 45 -7.12 18.15 -31.09
N VAL A 46 -7.79 17.05 -30.77
CA VAL A 46 -8.56 16.28 -31.77
C VAL A 46 -9.70 17.11 -32.35
N MET A 47 -10.38 17.92 -31.53
CA MET A 47 -11.41 18.85 -31.99
C MET A 47 -10.88 19.96 -32.92
N ASP A 48 -9.59 20.25 -32.83
CA ASP A 48 -8.86 21.19 -33.70
C ASP A 48 -8.23 20.49 -34.93
N ASP A 49 -8.62 19.25 -35.25
CA ASP A 49 -8.04 18.40 -36.30
C ASP A 49 -6.52 18.15 -36.14
N LYS A 50 -6.02 18.23 -34.90
CA LYS A 50 -4.62 17.98 -34.55
C LYS A 50 -4.46 16.64 -33.85
N LYS A 51 -3.33 15.99 -34.09
CA LYS A 51 -2.94 14.79 -33.31
C LYS A 51 -2.76 15.14 -31.82
N PRO A 52 -3.13 14.23 -30.91
CA PRO A 52 -2.75 14.31 -29.50
C PRO A 52 -1.23 14.43 -29.34
N LEU A 53 -0.78 15.11 -28.29
CA LEU A 53 0.63 15.09 -27.89
C LEU A 53 0.84 13.92 -26.93
N ASN A 54 1.79 13.03 -27.22
CA ASN A 54 2.17 11.92 -26.34
C ASN A 54 3.01 12.39 -25.13
N LEU A 55 2.47 13.33 -24.36
CA LEU A 55 3.10 13.96 -23.21
C LEU A 55 2.04 14.10 -22.11
N ALA A 56 1.90 13.07 -21.28
CA ALA A 56 0.91 13.06 -20.20
C ALA A 56 1.39 13.93 -19.03
N HIS A 57 0.46 14.58 -18.35
CA HIS A 57 0.77 15.35 -17.14
C HIS A 57 1.39 14.46 -16.05
N SER A 58 1.02 13.17 -15.99
CA SER A 58 1.60 12.21 -15.04
C SER A 58 3.08 11.94 -15.26
N ASP A 59 3.59 12.17 -16.47
CA ASP A 59 4.99 11.87 -16.82
C ASP A 59 5.95 12.75 -16.01
N TRP A 60 5.55 13.99 -15.71
CA TRP A 60 6.26 14.93 -14.83
C TRP A 60 6.53 14.40 -13.42
N LEU A 61 5.77 13.39 -12.98
CA LEU A 61 5.98 12.74 -11.67
C LEU A 61 7.17 11.77 -11.70
N GLN A 62 7.52 11.28 -12.89
CA GLN A 62 8.58 10.28 -13.07
C GLN A 62 9.86 10.90 -13.63
N PHE A 63 9.72 11.83 -14.57
CA PHE A 63 10.83 12.51 -15.22
C PHE A 63 10.40 13.88 -15.74
N LYS A 64 11.34 14.78 -15.99
CA LYS A 64 11.06 16.04 -16.69
C LYS A 64 10.88 15.75 -18.20
N PRO A 65 9.70 15.94 -18.80
CA PRO A 65 9.52 15.67 -20.23
C PRO A 65 10.38 16.60 -21.09
N ILE A 66 10.90 16.07 -22.18
CA ILE A 66 11.80 16.78 -23.11
C ILE A 66 11.16 16.81 -24.49
N ILE A 67 11.39 17.90 -25.22
CA ILE A 67 10.99 18.02 -26.62
C ILE A 67 12.13 17.50 -27.47
N ASN A 68 11.87 16.42 -28.20
CA ASN A 68 12.83 15.80 -29.10
C ASN A 68 12.48 16.16 -30.55
N ASP A 69 13.43 16.74 -31.28
CA ASP A 69 13.26 17.19 -32.67
C ASP A 69 12.79 16.07 -33.60
N VAL A 70 13.27 14.84 -33.37
CA VAL A 70 12.88 13.66 -34.16
C VAL A 70 11.39 13.36 -33.99
N ASP A 71 10.89 13.42 -32.76
CA ASP A 71 9.49 13.13 -32.44
C ASP A 71 8.57 14.25 -32.94
N VAL A 72 9.04 15.50 -32.92
CA VAL A 72 8.28 16.63 -33.51
C VAL A 72 8.18 16.48 -35.03
N ALA A 73 9.29 16.14 -35.69
CA ALA A 73 9.31 15.98 -37.15
C ALA A 73 8.47 14.78 -37.62
N ALA A 74 8.46 13.67 -36.87
CA ALA A 74 7.67 12.48 -37.19
C ALA A 74 6.15 12.74 -37.16
N ASP A 75 5.68 13.67 -36.32
CA ASP A 75 4.28 14.03 -36.22
C ASP A 75 3.81 15.01 -37.31
N MET A 76 4.74 15.61 -38.04
CA MET A 76 4.50 16.63 -39.05
C MET A 76 4.45 16.05 -40.47
N SER A 77 3.86 16.80 -41.41
CA SER A 77 3.86 16.41 -42.83
C SER A 77 5.31 16.38 -43.37
N PRO A 78 5.69 15.42 -44.23
CA PRO A 78 7.01 15.39 -44.88
C PRO A 78 7.33 16.65 -45.69
N SER A 79 6.29 17.41 -46.09
CA SER A 79 6.41 18.68 -46.82
C SER A 79 6.53 19.92 -45.92
N SER A 80 6.65 19.74 -44.60
CA SER A 80 6.69 20.87 -43.65
C SER A 80 7.97 21.69 -43.77
N THR A 81 7.84 23.00 -43.69
CA THR A 81 8.99 23.92 -43.73
C THR A 81 9.74 23.95 -42.40
N ALA A 82 11.00 24.41 -42.41
CA ALA A 82 11.76 24.66 -41.18
C ALA A 82 11.05 25.64 -40.23
N ALA A 83 10.38 26.66 -40.77
CA ALA A 83 9.60 27.61 -39.97
C ALA A 83 8.39 26.94 -39.30
N SER A 84 7.71 26.02 -39.99
CA SER A 84 6.61 25.23 -39.42
C SER A 84 7.10 24.31 -38.29
N LEU A 85 8.29 23.72 -38.45
CA LEU A 85 8.91 22.87 -37.45
C LEU A 85 9.24 23.64 -36.17
N GLU A 86 9.89 24.80 -36.30
CA GLU A 86 10.19 25.67 -35.14
C GLU A 86 8.91 26.19 -34.46
N ALA A 87 7.86 26.51 -35.22
CA ALA A 87 6.57 26.89 -34.66
C ALA A 87 5.94 25.75 -33.84
N GLU A 88 6.01 24.50 -34.29
CA GLU A 88 5.47 23.36 -33.54
C GLU A 88 6.32 23.03 -32.30
N LYS A 89 7.65 23.16 -32.37
CA LYS A 89 8.54 23.05 -31.19
C LYS A 89 8.15 24.08 -30.12
N MET A 90 7.97 25.33 -30.52
CA MET A 90 7.56 26.39 -29.60
C MET A 90 6.20 26.11 -28.96
N LYS A 91 5.22 25.58 -29.71
CA LYS A 91 3.94 25.17 -29.12
C LYS A 91 4.11 24.05 -28.08
N ARG A 92 4.90 23.02 -28.37
CA ARG A 92 5.17 21.94 -27.41
C ARG A 92 5.90 22.46 -26.18
N PHE A 93 6.79 23.43 -26.32
CA PHE A 93 7.48 24.08 -25.21
C PHE A 93 6.51 24.81 -24.28
N TYR A 94 5.62 25.62 -24.83
CA TYR A 94 4.59 26.28 -24.03
C TYR A 94 3.62 25.30 -23.39
N TYR A 95 3.24 24.24 -24.10
CA TYR A 95 2.40 23.17 -23.56
C TYR A 95 3.05 22.53 -22.32
N LEU A 96 4.33 22.14 -22.40
CA LEU A 96 5.07 21.60 -21.26
C LEU A 96 5.14 22.59 -20.09
N ARG A 97 5.39 23.88 -20.36
CA ARG A 97 5.37 24.91 -19.30
C ARG A 97 4.01 25.06 -18.63
N MET A 98 2.93 24.94 -19.40
CA MET A 98 1.56 24.99 -18.86
C MET A 98 1.28 23.78 -17.97
N GLN A 99 1.68 22.57 -18.39
CA GLN A 99 1.56 21.36 -17.57
C GLN A 99 2.33 21.51 -16.25
N GLU A 100 3.59 21.95 -16.32
CA GLU A 100 4.45 22.15 -15.17
C GLU A 100 3.82 23.15 -14.17
N SER A 101 3.34 24.29 -14.65
CA SER A 101 2.66 25.31 -13.83
C SER A 101 1.40 24.76 -13.16
N LEU A 102 0.59 23.99 -13.91
CA LEU A 102 -0.60 23.34 -13.37
C LEU A 102 -0.25 22.37 -12.24
N ILE A 103 0.75 21.53 -12.43
CA ILE A 103 1.17 20.54 -11.44
C ILE A 103 1.74 21.22 -10.19
N ARG A 104 2.59 22.25 -10.35
CA ARG A 104 3.12 23.04 -9.23
C ARG A 104 1.99 23.69 -8.42
N SER A 105 1.01 24.29 -9.10
CA SER A 105 -0.17 24.87 -8.48
C SER A 105 -1.01 23.83 -7.74
N LEU A 106 -1.24 22.66 -8.35
CA LEU A 106 -1.93 21.54 -7.72
C LEU A 106 -1.18 21.13 -6.44
N PHE A 107 0.12 20.87 -6.53
CA PHE A 107 0.96 20.46 -5.40
C PHE A 107 0.96 21.46 -4.26
N GLY A 108 1.03 22.76 -4.56
CA GLY A 108 0.91 23.81 -3.56
C GLY A 108 -0.43 23.81 -2.78
N LYS A 109 -1.49 23.24 -3.36
CA LYS A 109 -2.82 23.14 -2.73
C LYS A 109 -3.05 21.80 -2.01
N VAL A 110 -2.53 20.71 -2.57
CA VAL A 110 -2.91 19.36 -2.15
C VAL A 110 -1.89 18.70 -1.23
N LEU A 111 -0.63 19.14 -1.22
CA LEU A 111 0.39 18.55 -0.36
C LEU A 111 0.31 19.09 1.07
N PRO A 112 0.75 18.31 2.08
CA PRO A 112 0.80 18.78 3.46
C PRO A 112 1.76 19.98 3.61
N ASN A 113 1.36 20.99 4.38
CA ASN A 113 2.22 22.16 4.64
C ASN A 113 3.57 21.75 5.26
N GLU A 114 3.54 20.78 6.18
CA GLU A 114 4.73 20.22 6.84
C GLU A 114 5.73 19.61 5.87
N PHE A 115 5.27 19.08 4.73
CA PHE A 115 6.12 18.60 3.67
C PHE A 115 6.67 19.76 2.83
N LEU A 116 5.79 20.70 2.44
CA LEU A 116 6.15 21.84 1.60
C LEU A 116 7.24 22.72 2.21
N ILE A 117 7.22 22.95 3.53
CA ILE A 117 8.24 23.76 4.22
C ILE A 117 9.63 23.12 4.21
N GLN A 118 9.74 21.81 3.96
CA GLN A 118 11.01 21.12 3.94
C GLN A 118 11.66 21.09 2.54
N LEU A 119 10.96 21.57 1.51
CA LEU A 119 11.49 21.63 0.15
C LEU A 119 12.60 22.70 0.06
N PRO A 120 13.58 22.55 -0.85
CA PRO A 120 14.58 23.58 -1.09
C PRO A 120 13.95 24.75 -1.87
N GLY A 121 13.26 25.62 -1.12
CA GLY A 121 12.46 26.73 -1.63
C GLY A 121 10.98 26.40 -1.77
N THR A 122 10.23 27.27 -2.45
CA THR A 122 8.80 27.06 -2.69
C THR A 122 8.57 26.03 -3.79
N ILE A 123 7.39 25.40 -3.82
CA ILE A 123 7.00 24.47 -4.91
C ILE A 123 6.99 25.14 -6.30
N ASN A 124 6.94 26.47 -6.34
CA ASN A 124 6.99 27.27 -7.57
C ASN A 124 8.42 27.62 -8.01
N ASN A 125 9.45 27.17 -7.29
CA ASN A 125 10.84 27.37 -7.68
C ASN A 125 11.12 26.63 -9.02
N PRO A 126 11.54 27.35 -10.09
CA PRO A 126 11.82 26.73 -11.39
C PRO A 126 12.97 25.72 -11.37
N ASP A 127 13.90 25.85 -10.42
CA ASP A 127 15.04 24.94 -10.28
C ASP A 127 14.67 23.63 -9.57
N LEU A 128 13.50 23.58 -8.93
CA LEU A 128 13.00 22.39 -8.24
C LEU A 128 12.33 21.44 -9.24
N ASN A 129 12.89 20.26 -9.44
CA ASN A 129 12.30 19.26 -10.34
C ASN A 129 11.10 18.55 -9.69
N LEU A 130 9.96 18.48 -10.40
CA LEU A 130 8.73 17.86 -9.92
C LEU A 130 8.86 16.35 -9.68
N SER A 131 9.68 15.65 -10.48
CA SER A 131 9.94 14.22 -10.28
C SER A 131 10.67 13.97 -8.95
N ASP A 132 11.57 14.87 -8.57
CA ASP A 132 12.33 14.74 -7.32
C ASP A 132 11.45 15.05 -6.11
N VAL A 133 10.56 16.04 -6.22
CA VAL A 133 9.53 16.32 -5.21
C VAL A 133 8.63 15.10 -5.04
N TRP A 134 8.18 14.51 -6.14
CA TRP A 134 7.32 13.33 -6.12
C TRP A 134 8.03 12.12 -5.50
N ALA A 135 9.26 11.82 -5.91
CA ALA A 135 10.07 10.74 -5.35
C ALA A 135 10.33 10.92 -3.85
N ARG A 136 10.56 12.16 -3.40
CA ARG A 136 10.68 12.46 -1.97
C ARG A 136 9.37 12.22 -1.22
N LEU A 137 8.25 12.65 -1.78
CA LEU A 137 6.93 12.43 -1.20
C LEU A 137 6.64 10.94 -1.03
N GLU A 138 6.97 10.13 -2.04
CA GLU A 138 6.86 8.68 -1.97
C GLU A 138 7.77 8.09 -0.89
N ARG A 139 9.02 8.55 -0.78
CA ARG A 139 9.94 8.08 0.27
C ARG A 139 9.42 8.38 1.68
N GLU A 140 8.78 9.52 1.87
CA GLU A 140 8.31 9.97 3.19
C GLU A 140 7.00 9.30 3.60
N TYR A 141 6.06 9.19 2.67
CA TYR A 141 4.68 8.77 2.97
C TYR A 141 4.27 7.41 2.44
N ALA A 142 4.97 6.84 1.44
CA ALA A 142 4.68 5.47 1.03
C ALA A 142 5.07 4.51 2.15
N GLN A 143 4.16 3.58 2.45
CA GLN A 143 4.53 2.41 3.23
C GLN A 143 5.18 1.42 2.28
N SER A 144 6.45 1.07 2.53
CA SER A 144 7.07 0.01 1.75
C SER A 144 6.35 -1.32 2.05
N SER A 145 6.31 -2.21 1.06
CA SER A 145 5.76 -3.56 1.27
C SER A 145 6.49 -4.30 2.38
N LEU A 146 7.79 -4.01 2.58
CA LEU A 146 8.62 -4.55 3.64
C LEU A 146 8.23 -4.02 5.04
N ASP A 147 7.91 -2.73 5.17
CA ASP A 147 7.47 -2.16 6.45
C ASP A 147 6.15 -2.77 6.89
N VAL A 148 5.20 -2.89 5.95
CA VAL A 148 3.89 -3.50 6.20
C VAL A 148 4.05 -4.97 6.57
N SER A 149 4.85 -5.72 5.80
CA SER A 149 5.05 -7.15 6.05
C SER A 149 5.75 -7.41 7.38
N THR A 150 6.76 -6.61 7.72
CA THR A 150 7.48 -6.69 9.00
C THR A 150 6.55 -6.40 10.17
N THR A 151 5.71 -5.36 10.07
CA THR A 151 4.74 -5.00 11.11
C THR A 151 3.72 -6.13 11.32
N LEU A 152 3.17 -6.68 10.24
CA LEU A 152 2.20 -7.79 10.31
C LEU A 152 2.85 -9.06 10.86
N TYR A 153 4.08 -9.36 10.48
CA TYR A 153 4.82 -10.53 10.98
C TYR A 153 5.14 -10.41 12.47
N LEU A 154 5.58 -9.24 12.93
CA LEU A 154 5.79 -8.95 14.34
C LEU A 154 4.49 -9.10 15.15
N GLU A 155 3.36 -8.61 14.61
CA GLU A 155 2.06 -8.83 15.25
C GLU A 155 1.71 -10.32 15.29
N PHE A 156 1.94 -11.06 14.21
CA PHE A 156 1.68 -12.50 14.15
C PHE A 156 2.44 -13.30 15.21
N ILE A 157 3.75 -13.04 15.39
CA ILE A 157 4.56 -13.78 16.38
C ILE A 157 4.27 -13.35 17.83
N THR A 158 3.81 -12.11 18.05
CA THR A 158 3.54 -11.60 19.40
C THR A 158 2.10 -11.85 19.86
N LEU A 159 1.14 -11.95 18.94
CA LEU A 159 -0.28 -12.11 19.26
C LEU A 159 -0.58 -13.28 20.22
N PRO A 160 0.03 -14.48 20.11
CA PRO A 160 -0.16 -15.58 21.07
C PRO A 160 0.18 -15.24 22.52
N THR A 161 1.05 -14.26 22.75
CA THR A 161 1.48 -13.83 24.08
C THR A 161 0.60 -12.73 24.68
N LYS A 162 -0.32 -12.16 23.89
CA LYS A 162 -1.19 -11.06 24.31
C LYS A 162 -2.49 -11.59 24.93
N PRO A 163 -3.11 -10.85 25.87
CA PRO A 163 -4.41 -11.20 26.39
C PRO A 163 -5.48 -11.28 25.28
N PHE A 164 -6.25 -12.36 25.31
CA PHE A 164 -7.38 -12.58 24.40
C PHE A 164 -8.68 -12.85 25.17
N LYS A 165 -9.80 -12.49 24.54
CA LYS A 165 -11.17 -12.61 25.09
C LYS A 165 -11.66 -14.05 25.12
N CYS A 166 -11.39 -14.80 24.06
CA CYS A 166 -11.62 -16.23 23.92
C CYS A 166 -10.66 -16.81 22.86
N ASP A 167 -10.52 -18.13 22.86
CA ASP A 167 -9.76 -18.91 21.89
C ASP A 167 -10.23 -18.69 20.44
N SER A 168 -11.56 -18.64 20.23
CA SER A 168 -12.13 -18.37 18.91
C SER A 168 -11.75 -16.98 18.37
N ASP A 169 -11.66 -15.97 19.23
CA ASP A 169 -11.17 -14.63 18.86
C ASP A 169 -9.67 -14.64 18.53
N LEU A 170 -8.86 -15.37 19.28
CA LEU A 170 -7.42 -15.54 18.99
C LEU A 170 -7.23 -16.18 17.60
N ILE A 171 -7.91 -17.30 17.33
CA ILE A 171 -7.83 -18.01 16.05
C ILE A 171 -8.24 -17.10 14.89
N LYS A 172 -9.35 -16.36 15.03
CA LYS A 172 -9.82 -15.40 14.01
C LYS A 172 -8.75 -14.33 13.70
N ARG A 173 -8.14 -13.74 14.73
CA ARG A 173 -7.09 -12.72 14.55
C ARG A 173 -5.85 -13.31 13.89
N MET A 174 -5.41 -14.50 14.31
CA MET A 174 -4.29 -15.22 13.70
C MET A 174 -4.53 -15.53 12.21
N ARG A 175 -5.72 -16.01 11.84
CA ARG A 175 -6.10 -16.22 10.43
C ARG A 175 -6.13 -14.92 9.63
N SER A 176 -6.62 -13.84 10.22
CA SER A 176 -6.62 -12.52 9.56
C SER A 176 -5.19 -12.06 9.24
N LEU A 177 -4.26 -12.22 10.18
CA LEU A 177 -2.84 -11.89 9.97
C LEU A 177 -2.18 -12.80 8.92
N GLN A 178 -2.45 -14.10 8.96
CA GLN A 178 -2.00 -15.03 7.93
C GLN A 178 -2.49 -14.60 6.54
N ASN A 179 -3.77 -14.28 6.39
CA ASN A 179 -4.33 -13.89 5.10
C ASN A 179 -3.66 -12.62 4.57
N GLN A 180 -3.50 -11.59 5.42
CA GLN A 180 -2.84 -10.34 5.04
C GLN A 180 -1.37 -10.55 4.66
N LEU A 181 -0.62 -11.35 5.43
CA LEU A 181 0.77 -11.70 5.12
C LEU A 181 0.88 -12.51 3.83
N ASN A 182 0.05 -13.54 3.66
CA ASN A 182 0.08 -14.40 2.49
C ASN A 182 -0.35 -13.68 1.22
N GLU A 183 -1.28 -12.74 1.30
CA GLU A 183 -1.65 -11.88 0.17
C GLU A 183 -0.44 -11.02 -0.25
N LEU A 184 0.21 -10.35 0.70
CA LEU A 184 1.39 -9.53 0.43
C LEU A 184 2.55 -10.35 -0.15
N TYR A 185 2.84 -11.51 0.42
CA TYR A 185 3.93 -12.38 -0.03
C TYR A 185 3.63 -13.06 -1.36
N SER A 186 2.39 -13.50 -1.60
CA SER A 186 2.01 -14.07 -2.90
C SER A 186 2.12 -13.02 -4.00
N LYS A 187 1.76 -11.76 -3.72
CA LYS A 187 1.88 -10.66 -4.68
C LYS A 187 3.33 -10.28 -5.00
N ASN A 188 4.21 -10.26 -3.99
CA ASN A 188 5.56 -9.71 -4.13
C ASN A 188 6.65 -10.77 -4.36
N ILE A 189 6.45 -12.00 -3.88
CA ILE A 189 7.43 -13.11 -3.91
C ILE A 189 6.88 -14.34 -4.63
N GLY A 190 5.56 -14.42 -4.85
CA GLY A 190 4.91 -15.52 -5.57
C GLY A 190 4.56 -16.74 -4.71
N VAL A 191 4.84 -16.69 -3.41
CA VAL A 191 4.57 -17.79 -2.46
C VAL A 191 3.98 -17.27 -1.15
N PRO A 192 3.11 -18.03 -0.45
CA PRO A 192 2.63 -17.65 0.87
C PRO A 192 3.73 -17.77 1.93
N LEU A 193 3.70 -16.92 2.96
CA LEU A 193 4.67 -16.95 4.06
C LEU A 193 4.24 -17.87 5.21
N ILE A 194 2.98 -17.78 5.60
CA ILE A 194 2.42 -18.42 6.80
C ILE A 194 1.55 -19.60 6.41
N SER A 195 2.00 -20.79 6.75
CA SER A 195 1.26 -22.05 6.63
C SER A 195 0.19 -22.19 7.72
N GLU A 196 -0.81 -23.04 7.47
CA GLU A 196 -1.82 -23.41 8.48
C GLU A 196 -1.19 -24.00 9.76
N TYR A 197 -0.14 -24.80 9.62
CA TYR A 197 0.55 -25.41 10.77
C TYR A 197 1.22 -24.37 11.68
N GLN A 198 1.67 -23.24 11.14
CA GLN A 198 2.20 -22.15 11.96
C GLN A 198 1.10 -21.50 12.81
N ILE A 199 -0.14 -21.42 12.31
CA ILE A 199 -1.28 -21.00 13.14
C ILE A 199 -1.55 -22.03 14.23
N SER A 200 -1.65 -23.31 13.88
CA SER A 200 -1.86 -24.39 14.86
C SER A 200 -0.84 -24.32 16.00
N GLN A 201 0.45 -24.19 15.66
CA GLN A 201 1.52 -24.08 16.64
C GLN A 201 1.40 -22.82 17.51
N ALA A 202 1.07 -21.68 16.92
CA ALA A 202 0.93 -20.42 17.63
C ALA A 202 -0.29 -20.41 18.59
N VAL A 203 -1.40 -21.04 18.21
CA VAL A 203 -2.57 -21.21 19.09
C VAL A 203 -2.21 -22.09 20.29
N LEU A 204 -1.53 -23.23 20.05
CA LEU A 204 -1.09 -24.11 21.14
C LEU A 204 -0.07 -23.43 22.06
N ALA A 205 0.82 -22.59 21.52
CA ALA A 205 1.79 -21.83 22.29
C ALA A 205 1.14 -20.77 23.20
N ALA A 206 -0.06 -20.30 22.87
CA ALA A 206 -0.82 -19.32 23.67
C ALA A 206 -1.49 -19.95 24.90
N LEU A 207 -1.51 -21.28 25.01
CA LEU A 207 -2.35 -22.01 25.95
C LEU A 207 -1.52 -22.94 26.86
N PRO A 208 -1.97 -23.20 28.09
CA PRO A 208 -1.25 -24.08 29.01
C PRO A 208 -1.32 -25.54 28.54
N HIS A 209 -0.18 -26.06 28.06
CA HIS A 209 -0.06 -27.40 27.47
C HIS A 209 -0.47 -28.55 28.41
N GLU A 210 -0.42 -28.35 29.72
CA GLU A 210 -0.84 -29.33 30.74
C GLU A 210 -2.31 -29.79 30.60
N TYR A 211 -3.15 -29.04 29.89
CA TYR A 211 -4.56 -29.39 29.69
C TYR A 211 -4.84 -30.22 28.43
N PHE A 212 -3.95 -30.20 27.44
CA PHE A 212 -4.21 -30.78 26.12
C PHE A 212 -3.01 -31.45 25.46
N GLY A 213 -1.80 -31.34 26.02
CA GLY A 213 -0.56 -31.78 25.38
C GLY A 213 -0.55 -33.28 25.05
N SER A 214 -1.14 -34.12 25.88
CA SER A 214 -1.31 -35.57 25.61
C SER A 214 -2.27 -35.89 24.47
N ASN A 215 -3.13 -34.93 24.10
CA ASN A 215 -4.20 -35.11 23.11
C ASN A 215 -3.82 -34.54 21.74
N VAL A 216 -2.65 -33.88 21.63
CA VAL A 216 -2.14 -33.35 20.37
C VAL A 216 -1.33 -34.42 19.65
N ASN A 217 -1.84 -34.90 18.52
CA ASN A 217 -1.10 -35.78 17.63
C ASN A 217 -0.28 -34.96 16.63
N GLN A 218 1.05 -35.10 16.67
CA GLN A 218 1.97 -34.46 15.72
C GLN A 218 2.00 -35.19 14.37
N THR A 219 0.84 -35.31 13.73
CA THR A 219 0.68 -35.83 12.37
C THR A 219 0.03 -34.77 11.49
N THR A 220 0.12 -34.92 10.17
CA THR A 220 -0.50 -34.00 9.20
C THR A 220 -1.98 -33.71 9.51
N ASP A 221 -2.77 -34.75 9.80
CA ASP A 221 -4.20 -34.59 10.12
C ASP A 221 -4.44 -34.15 11.57
N GLY A 222 -3.61 -34.60 12.50
CA GLY A 222 -3.70 -34.25 13.92
C GLY A 222 -3.37 -32.78 14.20
N PHE A 223 -2.55 -32.16 13.34
CA PHE A 223 -2.07 -30.80 13.52
C PHE A 223 -2.75 -29.75 12.62
N LYS A 224 -3.75 -30.16 11.82
CA LYS A 224 -4.63 -29.22 11.10
C LYS A 224 -5.30 -28.25 12.06
N LEU A 225 -5.53 -27.02 11.61
CA LEU A 225 -6.10 -25.98 12.45
C LEU A 225 -7.51 -26.34 12.93
N SER A 226 -8.30 -27.02 12.11
CA SER A 226 -9.64 -27.50 12.48
C SER A 226 -9.60 -28.51 13.64
N THR A 227 -8.62 -29.40 13.65
CA THR A 227 -8.40 -30.38 14.72
C THR A 227 -7.99 -29.68 16.01
N ILE A 228 -7.04 -28.75 15.92
CA ILE A 228 -6.57 -27.96 17.07
C ILE A 228 -7.68 -27.07 17.63
N GLU A 229 -8.45 -26.40 16.78
CA GLU A 229 -9.58 -25.55 17.18
C GLU A 229 -10.64 -26.37 17.93
N THR A 230 -10.95 -27.58 17.46
CA THR A 230 -11.89 -28.49 18.13
C THR A 230 -11.37 -28.88 19.52
N LEU A 231 -10.09 -29.26 19.62
CA LEU A 231 -9.45 -29.65 20.87
C LEU A 231 -9.46 -28.49 21.89
N VAL A 232 -9.03 -27.31 21.47
CA VAL A 232 -8.96 -26.11 22.33
C VAL A 232 -10.36 -25.74 22.83
N LYS A 233 -11.36 -25.78 21.96
CA LYS A 233 -12.75 -25.49 22.32
C LYS A 233 -13.31 -26.49 23.33
N GLN A 234 -13.02 -27.79 23.17
CA GLN A 234 -13.42 -28.83 24.13
C GLN A 234 -12.79 -28.62 25.51
N VAL A 235 -11.54 -28.15 25.56
CA VAL A 235 -10.78 -28.01 26.81
C VAL A 235 -11.10 -26.71 27.56
N PHE A 236 -11.20 -25.59 26.83
CA PHE A 236 -11.29 -24.26 27.45
C PHE A 236 -12.66 -23.59 27.30
N SER A 237 -13.54 -24.05 26.42
CA SER A 237 -14.93 -23.59 26.30
C SER A 237 -15.09 -22.04 26.32
N ASP A 238 -14.59 -21.36 25.29
CA ASP A 238 -14.67 -19.90 25.08
C ASP A 238 -14.14 -19.02 26.26
N LYS A 239 -13.32 -19.58 27.17
CA LYS A 239 -12.70 -18.83 28.26
C LYS A 239 -11.67 -17.82 27.76
N SER A 240 -11.57 -16.70 28.46
CA SER A 240 -10.50 -15.71 28.26
C SER A 240 -9.14 -16.23 28.73
N SER A 241 -8.08 -15.63 28.19
CA SER A 241 -6.70 -15.85 28.65
C SER A 241 -6.54 -15.73 30.18
N GLU A 242 -7.18 -14.74 30.79
CA GLU A 242 -7.18 -14.54 32.25
C GLU A 242 -7.90 -15.67 33.00
N ALA A 243 -9.08 -16.08 32.51
CA ALA A 243 -9.82 -17.19 33.10
C ALA A 243 -9.03 -18.51 33.00
N ILE A 244 -8.32 -18.71 31.89
CA ILE A 244 -7.44 -19.88 31.66
C ILE A 244 -6.25 -19.86 32.63
N ALA A 245 -5.57 -18.72 32.78
CA ALA A 245 -4.47 -18.57 33.74
C ALA A 245 -4.92 -18.87 35.17
N ASN A 246 -6.11 -18.41 35.55
CA ASN A 246 -6.71 -18.69 36.86
C ASN A 246 -7.03 -20.18 37.07
N MET A 247 -7.32 -20.95 36.01
CA MET A 247 -7.49 -22.41 36.13
C MET A 247 -6.18 -23.11 36.44
N SER A 248 -5.06 -22.68 35.82
CA SER A 248 -3.74 -23.29 36.03
C SER A 248 -3.23 -23.06 37.46
N SER A 249 -3.50 -21.88 38.04
CA SER A 249 -3.12 -21.55 39.42
C SER A 249 -3.79 -22.43 40.50
N LYS A 250 -4.91 -23.10 40.18
CA LYS A 250 -5.75 -23.84 41.16
C LYS A 250 -5.53 -25.36 41.14
N ARG A 251 -4.74 -25.92 40.23
CA ARG A 251 -4.47 -27.36 40.17
C ARG A 251 -3.19 -27.73 40.93
N PRO A 252 -3.20 -28.78 41.77
CA PRO A 252 -1.96 -29.41 42.23
C PRO A 252 -1.22 -29.96 41.00
N LYS A 253 0.10 -29.74 40.92
CA LYS A 253 0.96 -30.31 39.87
C LYS A 253 0.79 -31.83 39.84
N ARG A 254 -0.02 -32.36 38.92
CA ARG A 254 -0.03 -33.80 38.60
C ARG A 254 1.03 -34.04 37.55
N GLU A 255 1.82 -35.10 37.74
CA GLU A 255 2.75 -35.60 36.72
C GLU A 255 1.96 -35.93 35.45
N VAL A 256 2.20 -35.15 34.40
CA VAL A 256 1.65 -35.43 33.08
C VAL A 256 2.57 -36.45 32.43
N HIS A 257 2.04 -37.65 32.12
CA HIS A 257 2.74 -38.57 31.22
C HIS A 257 2.83 -37.94 29.84
N VAL A 258 4.00 -37.40 29.51
CA VAL A 258 4.32 -36.80 28.23
C VAL A 258 4.37 -37.92 27.18
N ASN A 259 3.59 -37.80 26.11
CA ASN A 259 3.83 -38.55 24.89
C ASN A 259 5.21 -38.12 24.35
N GLN A 260 6.25 -38.90 24.64
CA GLN A 260 7.59 -38.61 24.15
C GLN A 260 7.57 -38.71 22.62
N ALA A 261 7.87 -37.59 21.95
CA ALA A 261 8.21 -37.62 20.54
C ALA A 261 9.51 -38.43 20.38
N LYS A 262 9.50 -39.47 19.54
CA LYS A 262 10.74 -40.07 19.05
C LYS A 262 11.45 -39.02 18.20
N VAL A 263 12.45 -38.37 18.77
CA VAL A 263 13.42 -37.57 18.02
C VAL A 263 14.31 -38.57 17.28
N HIS A 264 14.29 -38.54 15.94
CA HIS A 264 15.23 -39.25 15.09
C HIS A 264 16.45 -38.39 14.80
#